data_AF-A0A2U1ACW5-F1
#
_entry.id   AF-A0A2U1ACW5-F1
#
_cell.length_a   1.000
_cell.length_b   1.000
_cell.length_c   1.000
_cell.angle_alpha   90.00
_cell.angle_beta   90.00
_cell.angle_gamma   90.00
#
_symmetry.space_group_name_H-M   'P 1'
#
loop_
_entity.id
_entity.type
_entity.pdbx_description
1 polymer ?
#
loop_
_entity_poly.entity_id
_entity_poly.type
_entity_poly.pdbx_seq_one_letter_code
_entity_poly.pdbx_strand_id
1 'polypeptide(L)'
;MLWLCRTILNARAKKNGRGSQGRVTHMHFDAAFTHRGYLLNCAPARAGDGTYQPYVVISRSSDGELVANRFFPAELRFSDEAAAIAHARDWAVRWIDASTVTL
;
A
#
# COMPACT_ATOMS: atom_id res chain seq x y z
N MET A 1 -13.57 17.56 11.61
CA MET A 1 -13.33 16.43 10.69
C MET A 1 -12.00 16.61 9.96
N LEU A 2 -10.89 16.66 10.70
CA LEU A 2 -9.54 16.63 10.16
C LEU A 2 -8.83 15.44 10.80
N TRP A 3 -8.96 14.25 10.21
CA TRP A 3 -8.13 13.13 10.59
C TRP A 3 -6.88 13.18 9.70
N LEU A 4 -5.88 13.85 10.27
CA LEU A 4 -4.62 14.24 9.69
C LEU A 4 -3.75 12.98 9.45
N CYS A 5 -3.87 12.32 8.29
CA CYS A 5 -2.90 11.30 7.88
C CYS A 5 -1.61 11.97 7.40
N ARG A 6 -0.81 12.46 8.36
CA ARG A 6 0.50 13.10 8.13
C ARG A 6 1.67 12.10 8.17
N THR A 7 1.44 10.84 7.79
CA THR A 7 2.46 9.77 7.88
C THR A 7 2.78 9.11 6.55
N ILE A 8 2.53 9.78 5.42
CA ILE A 8 2.89 9.27 4.09
C ILE A 8 3.68 10.33 3.34
N LEU A 9 4.76 10.80 3.96
CA LEU A 9 5.76 11.62 3.28
C LEU A 9 7.15 11.26 3.79
N ASN A 10 7.49 9.96 3.78
CA ASN A 10 8.88 9.54 3.93
C ASN A 10 9.12 8.11 3.44
N ALA A 11 9.05 7.91 2.13
CA ALA A 11 9.69 6.76 1.49
C ALA A 11 10.10 7.10 0.05
N ARG A 12 10.71 8.28 -0.13
CA ARG A 12 11.50 8.55 -1.33
C ARG A 12 12.94 8.14 -1.03
N ALA A 13 13.23 6.84 -1.13
CA ALA A 13 14.60 6.35 -1.12
C ALA A 13 14.77 5.34 -2.27
N LYS A 14 14.92 5.92 -3.47
CA LYS A 14 15.60 5.30 -4.60
C LYS A 14 16.97 4.81 -4.10
N LYS A 15 17.17 3.49 -3.98
CA LYS A 15 18.52 2.91 -3.97
C LYS A 15 18.50 1.52 -4.62
N ASN A 16 18.78 1.54 -5.93
CA ASN A 16 19.49 0.46 -6.58
C ASN A 16 20.80 0.22 -5.81
N GLY A 17 20.98 -0.97 -5.26
CA GLY A 17 22.21 -1.33 -4.55
C GLY A 17 22.11 -2.69 -3.89
N ARG A 18 22.79 -3.68 -4.47
CA ARG A 18 23.14 -4.97 -3.85
C ARG A 18 23.64 -4.75 -2.43
N GLY A 19 23.11 -5.50 -1.45
CA GLY A 19 23.63 -5.42 -0.08
C GLY A 19 22.82 -6.25 0.92
N SER A 20 23.32 -7.45 1.19
CA SER A 20 23.35 -8.15 2.49
C SER A 20 22.19 -7.90 3.47
N GLN A 21 21.28 -8.87 3.56
CA GLN A 21 20.29 -8.99 4.62
C GLN A 21 20.96 -9.09 6.00
N GLY A 22 20.79 -8.06 6.83
CA GLY A 22 21.23 -8.03 8.22
C GLY A 22 20.22 -7.30 9.10
N ARG A 23 19.39 -8.09 9.81
CA ARG A 23 18.68 -7.81 11.08
C ARG A 23 18.32 -6.34 11.41
N VAL A 24 17.03 -5.99 11.26
CA VAL A 24 16.09 -5.57 12.33
C VAL A 24 14.67 -5.80 11.76
N THR A 25 13.93 -6.80 12.24
CA THR A 25 12.55 -7.05 11.83
C THR A 25 11.60 -6.07 12.52
N HIS A 26 11.63 -4.80 12.10
CA HIS A 26 10.41 -4.01 12.09
C HIS A 26 9.60 -4.58 10.93
N MET A 27 8.66 -5.49 11.21
CA MET A 27 7.69 -5.98 10.24
C MET A 27 6.77 -4.82 9.85
N HIS A 28 7.31 -3.89 9.07
CA HIS A 28 6.52 -2.98 8.27
C HIS A 28 6.02 -3.86 7.13
N PHE A 29 4.85 -4.47 7.30
CA PHE A 29 4.19 -5.22 6.23
C PHE A 29 3.65 -4.27 5.15
N ASP A 30 4.49 -3.34 4.70
CA ASP A 30 4.27 -2.59 3.47
C ASP A 30 4.61 -3.55 2.33
N ALA A 31 3.58 -4.16 1.76
CA ALA A 31 3.69 -4.91 0.52
C ALA A 31 3.61 -3.94 -0.65
N ALA A 32 4.69 -3.17 -0.83
CA ALA A 32 4.86 -2.33 -2.00
C ALA A 32 5.34 -3.17 -3.19
N PHE A 33 4.65 -3.06 -4.33
CA PHE A 33 5.04 -3.74 -5.57
C PHE A 33 4.69 -2.90 -6.80
N THR A 34 5.35 -3.16 -7.92
CA THR A 34 5.10 -2.46 -9.18
C THR A 34 4.20 -3.29 -10.08
N HIS A 35 3.16 -2.69 -10.67
CA HIS A 35 2.26 -3.31 -11.65
C HIS A 35 1.91 -2.32 -12.76
N ARG A 36 2.13 -2.71 -14.03
CA ARG A 36 1.83 -1.91 -15.24
C ARG A 36 2.35 -0.45 -15.20
N GLY A 37 3.53 -0.22 -14.63
CA GLY A 37 4.12 1.13 -14.52
C GLY A 37 3.61 1.97 -13.35
N TYR A 38 2.82 1.37 -12.45
CA TYR A 38 2.39 1.97 -11.18
C TYR A 38 3.08 1.28 -10.01
N LEU A 39 3.41 2.04 -8.98
CA LEU A 39 3.85 1.55 -7.68
C LEU A 39 2.63 1.49 -6.76
N LEU A 40 2.32 0.31 -6.25
CA LEU A 40 1.18 0.02 -5.39
C LEU A 40 1.71 -0.31 -4.01
N ASN A 41 1.54 0.60 -3.07
CA ASN A 41 1.88 0.38 -1.67
C ASN A 41 0.66 -0.10 -0.91
N CYS A 42 0.67 -1.36 -0.49
CA CYS A 42 -0.40 -1.99 0.29
C CYS A 42 0.06 -2.16 1.73
N ALA A 43 -0.68 -1.59 2.68
CA ALA A 43 -0.35 -1.64 4.10
C ALA A 43 -1.59 -2.01 4.94
N PRO A 44 -1.40 -2.72 6.06
CA PRO A 44 -2.46 -2.94 7.05
C PRO A 44 -2.49 -1.78 8.06
N ALA A 45 -3.62 -1.08 8.15
CA ALA A 45 -3.87 -0.09 9.19
C ALA A 45 -4.50 -0.78 10.41
N ARG A 46 -3.74 -0.96 11.49
CA ARG A 46 -4.24 -1.59 12.72
C ARG A 46 -5.26 -0.69 13.43
N ALA A 47 -6.44 -1.24 13.68
CA ALA A 47 -7.49 -0.61 14.47
C ALA A 47 -7.32 -0.92 15.97
N GLY A 48 -7.92 -0.08 16.82
CA GLY A 48 -7.80 -0.21 18.28
C GLY A 48 -8.45 -1.47 18.88
N ASP A 49 -9.29 -2.15 18.10
CA ASP A 49 -9.93 -3.43 18.42
C ASP A 49 -9.05 -4.66 18.10
N GLY A 50 -7.84 -4.44 17.59
CA GLY A 50 -6.91 -5.51 17.19
C GLY A 50 -7.14 -6.05 15.77
N THR A 51 -8.07 -5.47 15.02
CA THR A 51 -8.27 -5.80 13.60
C THR A 51 -7.40 -4.92 12.69
N TYR A 52 -7.36 -5.25 11.40
CA TYR A 52 -6.55 -4.59 10.39
C TYR A 52 -7.45 -4.13 9.24
N GLN A 53 -7.38 -2.84 8.96
CA GLN A 53 -8.07 -2.23 7.85
C GLN A 53 -7.10 -2.18 6.65
N PRO A 54 -7.48 -2.71 5.49
CA PRO A 54 -6.63 -2.65 4.32
C PRO A 54 -6.48 -1.20 3.88
N TYR A 55 -5.28 -0.87 3.40
CA TYR A 55 -4.97 0.45 2.90
C TYR A 55 -4.07 0.35 1.68
N VAL A 56 -4.32 1.19 0.68
CA VAL A 56 -3.53 1.21 -0.55
C VAL A 56 -3.29 2.61 -1.09
N VAL A 57 -2.03 2.84 -1.47
CA VAL A 57 -1.58 4.02 -2.19
C VAL A 57 -1.04 3.58 -3.54
N ILE A 58 -1.53 4.20 -4.61
CA ILE A 58 -1.10 3.94 -5.97
C ILE A 58 -0.45 5.21 -6.49
N SER A 59 0.82 5.12 -6.84
CA SER A 59 1.55 6.19 -7.52
C SER A 59 2.09 5.71 -8.85
N ARG A 60 2.34 6.63 -9.77
CA ARG A 60 2.97 6.31 -11.05
C ARG A 60 4.46 6.06 -10.81
N SER A 61 4.98 4.96 -11.33
CA SER A 61 6.36 4.56 -11.09
C SER A 61 7.40 5.46 -11.78
N SER A 62 7.00 6.28 -12.77
CA SER A 62 7.90 7.12 -13.57
C SER A 62 8.36 8.39 -12.84
N ASP A 63 7.42 9.08 -12.19
CA ASP A 63 7.60 10.39 -11.54
C ASP A 63 7.28 10.33 -10.03
N GLY A 64 6.56 9.30 -9.58
CA GLY A 64 6.07 9.15 -8.22
C GLY A 64 4.76 9.92 -7.97
N GLU A 65 4.08 10.40 -9.01
CA GLU A 65 2.82 11.11 -8.89
C GLU A 65 1.76 10.23 -8.24
N LEU A 66 1.07 10.73 -7.22
CA LEU A 66 -0.02 10.00 -6.57
C LEU A 66 -1.22 9.93 -7.54
N VAL A 67 -1.60 8.72 -7.91
CA VAL A 67 -2.69 8.47 -8.86
C VAL A 67 -3.98 8.17 -8.10
N ALA A 68 -3.89 7.34 -7.06
CA ALA A 68 -5.03 7.01 -6.22
C ALA A 68 -4.60 6.71 -4.79
N ASN A 69 -5.46 7.07 -3.85
CA ASN A 69 -5.30 6.74 -2.44
C ASN A 69 -6.64 6.20 -1.94
N ARG A 70 -6.66 4.95 -1.46
CA ARG A 70 -7.88 4.34 -0.97
C ARG A 70 -7.72 3.80 0.45
N PHE A 71 -8.53 4.39 1.33
CA PHE A 71 -8.95 3.78 2.58
C PHE A 71 -10.22 2.98 2.35
N PHE A 72 -10.23 1.73 2.77
CA PHE A 72 -11.42 0.89 2.71
C PHE A 72 -12.39 1.24 3.84
N PRO A 73 -13.69 0.91 3.74
CA PRO A 73 -14.64 1.18 4.81
C PRO A 73 -14.29 0.41 6.09
N ALA A 74 -14.71 0.93 7.25
CA ALA A 74 -14.45 0.31 8.56
C ALA A 74 -15.14 -1.06 8.74
N GLU A 75 -16.16 -1.35 7.94
CA GLU A 75 -16.83 -2.66 7.90
C GLU A 75 -15.94 -3.74 7.25
N LEU A 76 -14.96 -3.33 6.44
CA LEU A 76 -14.01 -4.22 5.79
C LEU A 76 -12.70 -4.26 6.58
N ARG A 77 -12.75 -4.98 7.69
CA ARG A 77 -11.60 -5.25 8.58
C ARG A 77 -11.27 -6.73 8.56
N PHE A 78 -10.00 -7.02 8.73
CA PHE A 78 -9.47 -8.38 8.78
C PHE A 78 -8.86 -8.63 10.16
N SER A 79 -9.01 -9.84 10.67
CA SER A 79 -8.34 -10.25 11.91
C SER A 79 -6.85 -10.50 11.72
N ASP A 80 -6.40 -10.57 10.46
CA ASP A 80 -5.03 -10.90 10.07
C ASP A 80 -4.43 -9.83 9.14
N GLU A 81 -3.16 -9.49 9.38
CA GLU A 81 -2.40 -8.50 8.63
C GLU A 81 -2.21 -8.90 7.18
N ALA A 82 -1.83 -10.16 6.94
CA ALA A 82 -1.56 -10.67 5.60
C ALA A 82 -2.85 -10.72 4.77
N ALA A 83 -3.99 -11.03 5.39
CA ALA A 83 -5.30 -10.97 4.75
C ALA A 83 -5.68 -9.54 4.32
N ALA A 84 -5.47 -8.53 5.17
CA ALA A 84 -5.71 -7.13 4.82
C ALA A 84 -4.83 -6.69 3.64
N ILE A 85 -3.56 -7.07 3.65
CA ILE A 85 -2.63 -6.77 2.56
C ILE A 85 -3.04 -7.48 1.27
N ALA A 86 -3.37 -8.77 1.33
CA ALA A 86 -3.80 -9.53 0.16
C ALA A 86 -5.05 -8.91 -0.47
N HIS A 87 -5.99 -8.44 0.35
CA HIS A 87 -7.18 -7.73 -0.14
C HIS A 87 -6.82 -6.40 -0.82
N ALA A 88 -5.98 -5.58 -0.16
CA ALA A 88 -5.50 -4.32 -0.74
C ALA A 88 -4.80 -4.56 -2.09
N ARG A 89 -3.96 -5.59 -2.18
CA ARG A 89 -3.24 -5.99 -3.40
C ARG A 89 -4.19 -6.40 -4.53
N ASP A 90 -5.13 -7.31 -4.26
CA ASP A 90 -6.11 -7.78 -5.26
C ASP A 90 -6.94 -6.61 -5.79
N TRP A 91 -7.44 -5.75 -4.90
CA TRP A 91 -8.17 -4.56 -5.29
C TRP A 91 -7.33 -3.63 -6.17
N ALA A 92 -6.07 -3.39 -5.80
CA ALA A 92 -5.20 -2.45 -6.50
C ALA A 92 -4.84 -2.94 -7.91
N VAL A 93 -4.56 -4.25 -8.05
CA VAL A 93 -4.33 -4.88 -9.36
C VAL A 93 -5.59 -4.75 -10.22
N ARG A 94 -6.76 -5.09 -9.69
CA ARG A 94 -8.03 -4.99 -10.44
C ARG A 94 -8.34 -3.54 -10.84
N TRP A 95 -8.08 -2.59 -9.96
CA TRP A 95 -8.30 -1.18 -10.24
C TRP A 95 -7.39 -0.67 -11.37
N ILE A 96 -6.10 -1.03 -11.32
CA ILE A 96 -5.17 -0.72 -12.41
C ILE A 96 -5.62 -1.41 -13.70
N ASP A 97 -5.94 -2.70 -13.64
CA ASP A 97 -6.33 -3.46 -14.83
C ASP A 97 -7.58 -2.86 -15.49
N ALA A 98 -8.60 -2.50 -14.70
CA ALA A 98 -9.79 -1.80 -15.20
C ALA A 98 -9.49 -0.40 -15.75
N SER A 99 -8.59 0.36 -15.10
CA SER A 99 -8.19 1.71 -15.54
C SER A 99 -7.31 1.68 -16.80
N THR A 100 -6.61 0.57 -17.06
CA THR A 100 -5.74 0.43 -18.24
C THR A 100 -6.54 0.05 -19.50
N VAL A 101 -7.73 -0.56 -19.36
CA VAL A 101 -8.58 -0.94 -20.50
C VAL A 101 -9.20 0.28 -21.19
N THR A 102 -9.08 1.47 -20.60
CA THR A 102 -9.61 2.72 -21.13
C THR A 102 -8.60 3.54 -21.95
N LEU A 103 -7.42 2.99 -22.29
CA LEU A 103 -6.43 3.63 -23.15
C LEU A 103 -6.38 3.01 -24.56
#